data_AF-A0A644ZGW1-F1
#
_entry.id   AF-A0A644ZGW1-F1
#
_cell.length_a   1.000
_cell.length_b   1.000
_cell.length_c   1.000
_cell.angle_alpha   90.00
_cell.angle_beta   90.00
_cell.angle_gamma   90.00
#
_symmetry.space_group_name_H-M   'P 1'
#
loop_
_entity.id
_entity.type
_entity.pdbx_description
1 polymer ?
#
loop_
_entity_poly.entity_id
_entity_poly.type
_entity_poly.pdbx_seq_one_letter_code
_entity_poly.pdbx_strand_id
1 'polypeptide(L)'
;MPASWFQSFNAVFVVLLAPLFSTLWIKLGQKNRDPASPTKQAIGLFLLSLGYLLIALGVKNVAPGVKVSMLWLTGLYFIHTMGELTLSPIGLSMVNKLSPVRFASLLMGVWYLSMATANKFAGTLSSLYPEAGKTKMFLGFEISTLFDFFMIFVVMSAFASVVLFVLSKTLQKLMHGIR
;
A
#
# COMPACT_ATOMS: atom_id res chain seq x y z
N MET A 1 21.75 7.58 10.71
CA MET A 1 21.74 6.19 10.22
C MET A 1 21.70 6.22 8.69
N PRO A 2 22.39 5.30 8.00
CA PRO A 2 22.29 5.18 6.54
C PRO A 2 20.84 4.97 6.11
N ALA A 3 20.43 5.56 4.98
CA ALA A 3 19.08 5.38 4.45
C ALA A 3 18.75 3.90 4.16
N SER A 4 19.78 3.09 3.84
CA SER A 4 19.64 1.66 3.56
C SER A 4 19.16 0.84 4.76
N TRP A 5 19.46 1.25 5.99
CA TRP A 5 19.01 0.54 7.19
C TRP A 5 17.48 0.58 7.35
N PHE A 6 16.81 1.60 6.82
CA PHE A 6 15.34 1.68 6.84
C PHE A 6 14.70 0.63 5.92
N GLN A 7 15.39 0.13 4.89
CA GLN A 7 14.85 -0.97 4.08
C GLN A 7 14.79 -2.29 4.87
N SER A 8 15.75 -2.52 5.77
CA SER A 8 15.75 -3.69 6.65
C SER A 8 14.55 -3.72 7.60
N PHE A 9 13.97 -2.56 7.94
CA PHE A 9 12.83 -2.50 8.86
C PHE A 9 11.61 -3.19 8.29
N ASN A 10 11.36 -3.03 6.99
CA ASN A 10 10.26 -3.74 6.32
C ASN A 10 10.44 -5.26 6.44
N ALA A 11 11.63 -5.80 6.12
CA ALA A 11 11.90 -7.22 6.24
C ALA A 11 11.73 -7.75 7.69
N VAL A 12 12.25 -7.01 8.68
CA VAL A 12 12.10 -7.36 10.10
C VAL A 12 10.63 -7.38 10.52
N PHE A 13 9.86 -6.35 10.16
CA PHE A 13 8.44 -6.29 10.48
C PHE A 13 7.64 -7.37 9.77
N VAL A 14 7.95 -7.71 8.52
CA VAL A 14 7.29 -8.80 7.80
C VAL A 14 7.49 -10.12 8.55
N VAL A 15 8.73 -10.45 8.94
CA VAL A 15 9.02 -11.69 9.67
C VAL A 15 8.30 -11.76 11.02
N LEU A 16 8.23 -10.64 11.74
CA LEU A 16 7.56 -10.58 13.04
C LEU A 16 6.03 -10.58 12.93
N LEU A 17 5.46 -9.86 11.97
CA LEU A 17 4.02 -9.66 11.85
C LEU A 17 3.33 -10.71 10.97
N ALA A 18 4.04 -11.40 10.07
CA ALA A 18 3.48 -12.47 9.24
C ALA A 18 2.77 -13.57 10.05
N PRO A 19 3.38 -14.17 11.10
CA PRO A 19 2.68 -15.18 11.91
C PRO A 19 1.50 -14.59 12.68
N LEU A 20 1.60 -13.33 13.13
CA LEU A 20 0.51 -12.63 13.82
C LEU A 20 -0.70 -12.43 12.90
N PHE A 21 -0.47 -11.94 11.67
CA PHE A 21 -1.53 -11.75 10.68
C PHE A 21 -2.11 -13.08 10.21
N SER A 22 -1.28 -14.10 9.97
CA SER A 22 -1.74 -15.43 9.60
C SER A 22 -2.69 -16.02 10.66
N THR A 23 -2.32 -15.97 11.94
CA THR A 23 -3.18 -16.45 13.03
C THR A 23 -4.45 -15.62 13.21
N LEU A 24 -4.38 -14.30 13.01
CA LEU A 24 -5.56 -13.42 13.02
C LEU A 24 -6.58 -13.84 11.98
N TRP A 25 -6.15 -14.08 10.73
CA TRP A 25 -7.02 -14.50 9.65
C TRP A 25 -7.59 -15.90 9.87
N ILE A 26 -6.80 -16.85 10.38
CA ILE A 26 -7.27 -18.20 10.74
C ILE A 26 -8.38 -18.12 11.80
N LYS A 27 -8.18 -17.32 12.87
CA LYS A 27 -9.20 -17.12 13.92
C LYS A 27 -10.48 -16.47 13.39
N LEU A 28 -10.35 -15.49 12.49
CA LEU A 28 -11.50 -14.86 11.83
C LEU A 28 -12.25 -15.84 10.92
N GLY A 29 -11.51 -16.73 10.23
CA GLY A 29 -12.04 -17.85 9.47
C GLY A 29 -12.84 -18.83 10.31
N GLN A 30 -12.30 -19.25 11.46
CA GLN A 30 -13.00 -20.13 12.40
C GLN A 30 -14.30 -19.52 12.96
N LYS A 31 -14.40 -18.18 13.01
CA LYS A 31 -15.59 -17.46 13.46
C LYS A 31 -16.60 -17.15 12.35
N ASN A 32 -16.42 -17.68 11.12
CA ASN A 32 -17.22 -17.34 9.94
C ASN A 32 -17.29 -15.83 9.63
N ARG A 33 -16.32 -15.04 10.12
CA ARG A 33 -16.22 -13.59 9.88
C ARG A 33 -15.09 -13.25 8.92
N ASP A 34 -14.71 -14.20 8.06
CA ASP A 34 -13.63 -13.98 7.12
C ASP A 34 -14.06 -12.97 6.04
N PRO A 35 -13.44 -11.78 5.96
CA PRO A 35 -13.74 -10.85 4.90
C PRO A 35 -13.32 -11.44 3.56
N ALA A 36 -14.05 -11.17 2.49
CA ALA A 36 -13.62 -11.64 1.18
C ALA A 36 -12.27 -11.03 0.78
N SER A 37 -11.56 -11.73 -0.11
CA SER A 37 -10.22 -11.38 -0.58
C SER A 37 -10.12 -9.91 -1.06
N PRO A 38 -11.05 -9.36 -1.87
CA PRO A 38 -11.01 -7.95 -2.28
C PRO A 38 -11.20 -6.96 -1.11
N THR A 39 -11.98 -7.34 -0.09
CA THR A 39 -12.20 -6.50 1.09
C THR A 39 -10.95 -6.45 1.97
N LYS A 40 -10.22 -7.56 2.10
CA LYS A 40 -8.92 -7.59 2.79
C LYS A 40 -7.89 -6.71 2.07
N GLN A 41 -7.87 -6.73 0.74
CA GLN A 41 -7.01 -5.84 -0.05
C GLN A 41 -7.37 -4.35 0.18
N ALA A 42 -8.66 -4.02 0.25
CA ALA A 42 -9.09 -2.64 0.54
C ALA A 42 -8.62 -2.15 1.92
N ILE A 43 -8.64 -3.03 2.94
CA ILE A 43 -8.08 -2.76 4.27
C ILE A 43 -6.58 -2.49 4.18
N GLY A 44 -5.84 -3.26 3.37
CA GLY A 44 -4.42 -3.03 3.14
C GLY A 44 -4.12 -1.66 2.52
N LEU A 45 -4.90 -1.25 1.52
CA LEU A 45 -4.80 0.09 0.92
C LEU A 45 -5.14 1.20 1.91
N PHE A 46 -6.11 0.97 2.80
CA PHE A 46 -6.45 1.91 3.86
C PHE A 46 -5.30 2.07 4.87
N LEU A 47 -4.66 0.97 5.26
CA LEU A 47 -3.47 1.01 6.13
C LEU A 47 -2.32 1.78 5.46
N LEU A 48 -2.08 1.57 4.17
CA LEU A 48 -1.11 2.37 3.41
C LEU A 48 -1.43 3.87 3.48
N SER A 49 -2.69 4.25 3.28
CA SER A 49 -3.12 5.65 3.44
C SER A 49 -2.85 6.20 4.84
N LEU A 50 -3.09 5.40 5.88
CA LEU A 50 -2.87 5.80 7.26
C LEU A 50 -1.37 5.96 7.57
N GLY A 51 -0.53 5.11 6.99
CA GLY A 51 0.93 5.24 7.08
C GLY A 51 1.41 6.53 6.45
N TYR A 52 0.98 6.82 5.22
CA TYR A 52 1.29 8.10 4.56
C TYR A 52 0.76 9.31 5.32
N LEU A 53 -0.40 9.19 5.98
CA LEU A 53 -0.95 10.27 6.81
C LEU A 53 -0.09 10.50 8.05
N LEU A 54 0.40 9.43 8.68
CA LEU A 54 1.29 9.50 9.84
C LEU A 54 2.58 10.26 9.51
N ILE A 55 3.23 9.95 8.39
CA ILE A 55 4.44 10.67 7.97
C ILE A 55 4.13 12.11 7.55
N ALA A 56 3.00 12.36 6.88
CA ALA A 56 2.58 13.72 6.53
C ALA A 56 2.43 14.59 7.80
N LEU A 57 1.74 14.10 8.82
CA LEU A 57 1.61 14.80 10.11
C LEU A 57 2.96 15.04 10.80
N GLY A 58 3.88 14.07 10.71
CA GLY A 58 5.24 14.19 11.24
C GLY A 58 6.09 15.29 10.57
N VAL A 59 5.75 15.68 9.34
CA VAL A 59 6.48 16.69 8.54
C VAL A 59 5.72 18.04 8.45
N LYS A 60 4.46 18.09 8.89
CA LYS A 60 3.54 19.25 8.73
C LYS A 60 4.08 20.60 9.24
N ASN A 61 5.03 20.62 10.17
CA ASN A 61 5.65 21.85 10.72
C ASN A 61 7.18 21.84 10.66
N VAL A 62 7.76 21.01 9.80
CA VAL A 62 9.21 20.83 9.75
C VAL A 62 9.78 21.56 8.53
N ALA A 63 10.65 22.55 8.78
CA ALA A 63 11.31 23.29 7.71
C ALA A 63 12.19 22.35 6.86
N PRO A 64 12.34 22.62 5.54
CA PRO A 64 13.21 21.82 4.66
C PRO A 64 14.62 21.73 5.24
N GLY A 65 15.12 20.51 5.47
CA GLY A 65 16.46 20.27 6.02
C GLY A 65 16.53 19.99 7.52
N VAL A 66 15.43 20.14 8.27
CA VAL A 66 15.38 19.74 9.68
C VAL A 66 15.15 18.22 9.78
N LYS A 67 15.98 17.56 10.60
CA LYS A 67 15.92 16.11 10.81
C LYS A 67 14.65 15.76 11.60
N VAL A 68 13.76 14.98 10.99
CA VAL A 68 12.57 14.43 11.64
C VAL A 68 12.95 13.23 12.50
N SER A 69 12.24 13.01 13.62
CA SER A 69 12.44 11.83 14.46
C SER A 69 12.25 10.54 13.68
N MET A 70 13.15 9.57 13.89
CA MET A 70 13.10 8.25 13.25
C MET A 70 11.79 7.50 13.56
N LEU A 71 11.13 7.83 14.68
CA LEU A 71 9.86 7.23 15.09
C LEU A 71 8.76 7.36 14.04
N TRP A 72 8.73 8.47 13.28
CA TRP A 72 7.73 8.67 12.23
C TRP A 72 7.94 7.73 11.04
N LEU A 73 9.21 7.56 10.62
CA LEU A 73 9.56 6.61 9.56
C LEU A 73 9.34 5.17 10.02
N THR A 74 9.74 4.83 11.24
CA THR A 74 9.50 3.50 11.81
C THR A 74 8.01 3.19 11.86
N GLY A 75 7.18 4.15 12.31
CA GLY A 75 5.72 4.01 12.33
C GLY A 75 5.11 3.85 10.94
N LEU A 76 5.59 4.62 9.95
CA LEU A 76 5.22 4.47 8.54
C LEU A 76 5.50 3.06 8.05
N TYR A 77 6.74 2.56 8.22
CA TYR A 77 7.11 1.21 7.80
C TYR A 77 6.29 0.15 8.52
N PHE A 78 6.05 0.30 9.81
CA PHE A 78 5.23 -0.62 10.59
C PHE A 78 3.80 -0.73 10.02
N ILE A 79 3.13 0.40 9.80
CA ILE A 79 1.77 0.42 9.24
C ILE A 79 1.75 -0.07 7.79
N HIS A 80 2.74 0.31 6.97
CA HIS A 80 2.84 -0.15 5.59
C HIS A 80 3.04 -1.66 5.50
N THR A 81 3.90 -2.22 6.36
CA THR A 81 4.09 -3.67 6.42
C THR A 81 2.82 -4.39 6.84
N MET A 82 2.04 -3.84 7.79
CA MET A 82 0.72 -4.38 8.11
C MET A 82 -0.20 -4.40 6.88
N GLY A 83 -0.22 -3.33 6.07
CA GLY A 83 -0.97 -3.28 4.82
C GLY A 83 -0.45 -4.28 3.78
N GLU A 84 0.86 -4.40 3.63
CA GLU A 84 1.52 -5.31 2.68
C GLU A 84 1.18 -6.77 2.97
N LEU A 85 1.19 -7.17 4.24
CA LEU A 85 0.81 -8.52 4.68
C LEU A 85 -0.64 -8.90 4.35
N THR A 86 -1.51 -7.90 4.17
CA THR A 86 -2.90 -8.14 3.71
C THR A 86 -3.04 -8.13 2.19
N LEU A 87 -2.13 -7.50 1.45
CA LEU A 87 -2.20 -7.37 0.00
C LEU A 87 -1.46 -8.50 -0.72
N SER A 88 -0.21 -8.77 -0.33
CA SER A 88 0.70 -9.63 -1.09
C SER A 88 0.28 -11.10 -1.20
N PRO A 89 -0.19 -11.80 -0.13
CA PRO A 89 -0.60 -13.19 -0.28
C PRO A 89 -1.93 -13.32 -1.04
N ILE A 90 -2.77 -12.29 -0.97
CA ILE A 90 -4.11 -12.31 -1.58
C ILE A 90 -4.03 -12.05 -3.08
N GLY A 91 -3.25 -11.06 -3.51
CA GLY A 91 -3.10 -10.73 -4.93
C GLY A 91 -2.65 -11.93 -5.76
N LEU A 92 -1.56 -12.58 -5.35
CA LEU A 92 -1.03 -13.76 -6.04
C LEU A 92 -2.01 -14.95 -6.01
N SER A 93 -2.68 -15.17 -4.86
CA SER A 93 -3.68 -16.23 -4.73
C SER A 93 -4.88 -16.01 -5.65
N MET A 94 -5.35 -14.77 -5.78
CA MET A 94 -6.47 -14.43 -6.65
C MET A 94 -6.14 -14.63 -8.12
N VAL A 95 -4.95 -14.19 -8.56
CA VAL A 95 -4.50 -14.43 -9.95
C VAL A 95 -4.46 -15.93 -10.20
N ASN A 96 -3.91 -16.73 -9.29
CA ASN A 96 -3.85 -18.18 -9.48
C ASN A 96 -5.24 -18.85 -9.50
N LYS A 97 -6.14 -18.47 -8.58
CA LYS A 97 -7.48 -19.08 -8.44
C LYS A 97 -8.47 -18.67 -9.54
N LEU A 98 -8.35 -17.44 -10.05
CA LEU A 98 -9.27 -16.89 -11.06
C LEU A 98 -8.76 -17.08 -12.49
N SER A 99 -7.50 -17.48 -12.68
CA SER A 99 -6.93 -17.72 -14.01
C SER A 99 -7.43 -19.04 -14.58
N PRO A 100 -7.89 -19.06 -15.85
CA PRO A 100 -8.07 -20.31 -16.58
C PRO A 100 -6.72 -21.00 -16.73
N VAL A 101 -6.67 -22.32 -16.53
CA VAL A 101 -5.42 -23.11 -16.57
C VAL A 101 -4.61 -22.86 -17.85
N ARG A 102 -5.29 -22.70 -18.99
CA ARG A 102 -4.67 -22.41 -20.30
C ARG A 102 -3.95 -21.05 -20.37
N PHE A 103 -4.36 -20.08 -19.55
CA PHE A 103 -3.84 -18.70 -19.55
C PHE A 103 -3.15 -18.31 -18.24
N ALA A 104 -2.88 -19.27 -17.35
CA ALA A 104 -2.33 -18.99 -16.02
C ALA A 104 -0.97 -18.27 -16.07
N SER A 105 -0.07 -18.71 -16.96
CA SER A 105 1.24 -18.04 -17.15
C SER A 105 1.10 -16.63 -17.74
N LEU A 106 0.15 -16.43 -18.66
CA LEU A 106 -0.14 -15.12 -19.24
C LEU A 106 -0.67 -14.15 -18.19
N LEU A 107 -1.62 -14.57 -17.37
CA LEU A 107 -2.22 -13.74 -16.32
C LEU A 107 -1.25 -13.45 -15.17
N MET A 108 -0.35 -14.40 -14.85
CA MET A 108 0.80 -14.11 -13.98
C MET A 108 1.75 -13.08 -14.61
N GLY A 109 1.98 -13.13 -15.92
CA GLY A 109 2.70 -12.09 -16.66
C GLY A 109 2.04 -10.72 -16.54
N VAL A 110 0.71 -10.65 -16.65
CA VAL A 110 -0.06 -9.41 -16.44
C VAL A 110 0.07 -8.89 -15.00
N TRP A 111 0.06 -9.78 -14.01
CA TRP A 111 0.30 -9.40 -12.61
C TRP A 111 1.67 -8.74 -12.43
N TYR A 112 2.75 -9.38 -12.92
CA TYR A 112 4.09 -8.78 -12.85
C TYR A 112 4.23 -7.51 -13.69
N LEU A 113 3.54 -7.41 -14.84
CA LEU A 113 3.52 -6.20 -15.66
C LEU A 113 2.85 -5.04 -14.92
N SER A 114 1.78 -5.32 -14.16
CA SER A 114 1.14 -4.32 -13.31
C SER A 114 2.09 -3.81 -12.23
N MET A 115 2.89 -4.69 -11.62
CA MET A 115 3.94 -4.32 -10.66
C MET A 115 5.05 -3.49 -11.30
N ALA A 116 5.50 -3.83 -12.51
CA ALA A 116 6.49 -3.03 -13.25
C ALA A 116 5.95 -1.62 -13.55
N THR A 117 4.70 -1.53 -13.98
CA THR A 117 4.01 -0.26 -14.27
C THR A 117 3.85 0.57 -12.99
N ALA A 118 3.47 -0.05 -11.88
CA ALA A 118 3.36 0.60 -10.58
C ALA A 118 4.71 1.15 -10.10
N ASN A 119 5.80 0.40 -10.25
CA ASN A 119 7.14 0.86 -9.91
C ASN A 119 7.59 2.04 -10.80
N LYS A 120 7.32 1.98 -12.11
CA LYS A 120 7.61 3.09 -13.03
C LYS A 120 6.84 4.34 -12.63
N PHE A 121 5.55 4.18 -12.33
CA PHE A 121 4.67 5.26 -11.89
C PHE A 121 5.10 5.85 -10.54
N ALA A 122 5.50 5.00 -9.58
CA ALA A 122 6.08 5.43 -8.32
C ALA A 122 7.37 6.25 -8.53
N GLY A 123 8.22 5.86 -9.50
CA GLY A 123 9.40 6.64 -9.88
C GLY A 123 9.04 8.02 -10.45
N THR A 124 8.04 8.10 -11.32
CA THR A 124 7.53 9.39 -11.84
C THR A 124 6.93 10.26 -10.72
N LEU A 125 6.14 9.68 -9.82
CA LEU A 125 5.63 10.39 -8.64
C LEU A 125 6.77 10.87 -7.73
N SER A 126 7.81 10.06 -7.54
CA SER A 126 8.98 10.43 -6.72
C SER A 126 9.77 11.60 -7.33
N SER A 127 9.71 11.80 -8.64
CA SER A 127 10.31 12.97 -9.30
C SER A 127 9.60 14.29 -8.96
N LEU A 128 8.39 14.23 -8.40
CA LEU A 128 7.66 15.39 -7.86
C LEU A 128 8.14 15.80 -6.46
N TYR A 129 9.18 15.14 -5.93
CA TYR A 129 9.81 15.58 -4.70
C TYR A 129 10.19 17.07 -4.80
N PRO A 130 9.80 17.90 -3.81
CA PRO A 130 10.04 19.33 -3.85
C PRO A 130 11.55 19.60 -3.78
N GLU A 131 12.09 20.12 -4.88
CA GLU A 131 13.46 20.65 -4.94
C GLU A 131 13.41 22.15 -4.66
N ALA A 132 14.38 22.65 -3.89
CA ALA A 132 14.46 24.07 -3.56
C ALA A 132 14.41 24.93 -4.83
N GLY A 133 13.34 25.73 -4.98
CA GLY A 133 13.16 26.68 -6.08
C GLY A 133 12.34 26.22 -7.28
N LYS A 134 11.72 25.03 -7.29
CA LYS A 134 10.79 24.60 -8.36
C LYS A 134 9.44 24.15 -7.80
N THR A 135 8.44 25.03 -7.88
CA THR A 135 7.03 24.66 -7.64
C THR A 135 6.59 23.71 -8.74
N LYS A 136 6.44 22.42 -8.41
CA LYS A 136 5.93 21.42 -9.36
C LYS A 136 4.42 21.30 -9.15
N MET A 137 3.66 21.41 -10.24
CA MET A 137 2.22 21.15 -10.24
C MET A 137 1.98 19.68 -10.56
N PHE A 138 1.15 19.02 -9.75
CA PHE A 138 0.58 17.72 -10.08
C PHE A 138 -0.93 17.78 -9.96
N LEU A 139 -1.65 17.51 -11.07
CA LEU A 139 -3.11 17.54 -11.13
C LEU A 139 -3.75 18.83 -10.58
N GLY A 140 -3.11 19.99 -10.76
CA GLY A 140 -3.62 21.29 -10.32
C GLY A 140 -3.29 21.68 -8.87
N PHE A 141 -2.56 20.85 -8.12
CA PHE A 141 -2.05 21.18 -6.78
C PHE A 141 -0.58 21.62 -6.85
N GLU A 142 -0.25 22.74 -6.20
CA GLU A 142 1.12 23.20 -6.03
C GLU A 142 1.83 22.39 -4.93
N ILE A 143 2.92 21.70 -5.28
CA ILE A 143 3.74 20.98 -4.31
C ILE A 143 4.82 21.94 -3.81
N SER A 144 4.48 22.70 -2.79
CA SER A 144 5.39 23.64 -2.11
C SER A 144 6.13 22.99 -0.94
N THR A 145 5.54 21.98 -0.31
CA THR A 145 6.08 21.36 0.91
C THR A 145 6.11 19.84 0.84
N LEU A 146 6.94 19.22 1.68
CA LEU A 146 6.95 17.77 1.89
C LEU A 146 5.58 17.23 2.36
N PHE A 147 4.82 18.05 3.08
CA PHE A 147 3.46 17.70 3.49
C PHE A 147 2.53 17.51 2.28
N ASP A 148 2.55 18.45 1.33
CA ASP A 148 1.75 18.38 0.10
C ASP A 148 2.12 17.14 -0.73
N PHE A 149 3.42 16.84 -0.80
CA PHE A 149 3.92 15.64 -1.47
C PHE A 149 3.36 14.34 -0.84
N PHE A 150 3.43 14.17 0.48
CA PHE A 150 2.88 12.98 1.14
C PHE A 150 1.35 12.92 1.08
N MET A 151 0.67 14.07 1.10
CA MET A 151 -0.79 14.13 0.98
C MET A 151 -1.31 13.59 -0.36
N ILE A 152 -0.55 13.72 -1.45
CA ILE A 152 -0.91 13.08 -2.73
C ILE A 152 -1.03 11.56 -2.55
N PHE A 153 -0.06 10.93 -1.88
CA PHE A 153 -0.10 9.49 -1.62
C PHE A 153 -1.24 9.10 -0.68
N VAL A 154 -1.55 9.92 0.34
CA VAL A 154 -2.71 9.72 1.22
C VAL A 154 -4.00 9.71 0.40
N VAL A 155 -4.24 10.76 -0.40
CA VAL A 155 -5.48 10.89 -1.19
C VAL A 155 -5.60 9.76 -2.21
N MET A 156 -4.52 9.44 -2.93
CA MET A 156 -4.54 8.36 -3.94
C MET A 156 -4.80 6.98 -3.32
N SER A 157 -4.14 6.66 -2.22
CA SER A 157 -4.32 5.36 -1.54
C SER A 157 -5.67 5.26 -0.83
N ALA A 158 -6.15 6.34 -0.22
CA ALA A 158 -7.50 6.43 0.35
C ALA A 158 -8.57 6.25 -0.74
N PHE A 159 -8.43 6.95 -1.86
CA PHE A 159 -9.33 6.83 -3.00
C PHE A 159 -9.33 5.41 -3.56
N ALA A 160 -8.16 4.82 -3.78
CA ALA A 160 -8.04 3.43 -4.23
C ALA A 160 -8.67 2.44 -3.23
N SER A 161 -8.50 2.66 -1.93
CA SER A 161 -9.14 1.86 -0.87
C SER A 161 -10.66 1.94 -0.93
N VAL A 162 -11.22 3.16 -1.03
CA VAL A 162 -12.67 3.38 -1.11
C VAL A 162 -13.25 2.77 -2.38
N VAL A 163 -12.61 3.00 -3.53
CA VAL A 163 -13.03 2.41 -4.81
C VAL A 163 -13.03 0.88 -4.73
N LEU A 164 -11.95 0.28 -4.21
CA LEU A 164 -11.88 -1.17 -4.07
C LEU A 164 -12.90 -1.70 -3.05
N PHE A 165 -13.17 -0.96 -1.97
CA PHE A 165 -14.19 -1.32 -0.99
C PHE A 165 -15.59 -1.31 -1.59
N VAL A 166 -15.93 -0.30 -2.39
CA VAL A 166 -17.22 -0.22 -3.11
C VAL A 166 -17.33 -1.34 -4.16
N LEU A 167 -16.28 -1.55 -4.96
CA LEU A 167 -16.23 -2.62 -5.95
C LEU A 167 -16.17 -4.02 -5.33
N SER A 168 -15.76 -4.15 -4.07
CA SER A 168 -15.59 -5.45 -3.41
C SER A 168 -16.87 -6.28 -3.45
N LYS A 169 -18.05 -5.66 -3.27
CA LYS A 169 -19.34 -6.36 -3.35
C LYS A 169 -19.61 -6.90 -4.75
N THR A 170 -19.24 -6.17 -5.80
CA THR A 170 -19.41 -6.58 -7.19
C THR A 170 -18.41 -7.68 -7.56
N LEU A 171 -17.14 -7.51 -7.16
CA LEU A 171 -16.08 -8.49 -7.38
C LEU A 171 -16.42 -9.82 -6.69
N GLN A 172 -16.91 -9.78 -5.45
CA GLN A 172 -17.38 -10.97 -4.73
C GLN A 172 -18.48 -11.72 -5.48
N LYS A 173 -19.44 -11.01 -6.09
CA LYS A 173 -20.49 -11.63 -6.92
C LYS A 173 -19.91 -12.29 -8.17
N LEU A 174 -18.91 -11.66 -8.81
CA LEU A 174 -18.26 -12.17 -10.01
C LEU A 174 -17.29 -13.33 -9.74
N MET A 175 -16.80 -13.47 -8.50
CA MET A 175 -15.88 -14.53 -8.10
C MET A 175 -16.55 -15.91 -7.90
N HIS A 176 -17.86 -16.04 -8.17
CA HIS A 176 -18.59 -17.32 -8.13
C HIS A 176 -18.34 -18.19 -6.87
N GLY A 177 -18.16 -17.55 -5.70
CA GLY A 177 -17.95 -18.25 -4.43
C GLY A 177 -16.48 -18.55 -4.06
N ILE A 178 -15.51 -18.10 -4.85
CA ILE A 178 -14.07 -18.23 -4.52
C ILE A 178 -13.73 -17.25 -3.38
N ARG A 179 -13.19 -17.80 -2.27
CA ARG A 179 -12.71 -17.04 -1.11
C ARG A 179 -11.18 -17.02 -1.03
#